data_AF-A0A448ZVF8-F1
#
_entry.id   AF-A0A448ZVF8-F1
#
_cell.length_a   1.000
_cell.length_b   1.000
_cell.length_c   1.000
_cell.angle_alpha   90.00
_cell.angle_beta   90.00
_cell.angle_gamma   90.00
#
_symmetry.space_group_name_H-M   'P 1'
#
loop_
_entity.id
_entity.type
_entity.pdbx_description
1 polymer ?
#
loop_
_entity_poly.entity_id
_entity_poly.type
_entity_poly.pdbx_seq_one_letter_code
_entity_poly.pdbx_strand_id
1 'polypeptide(L)'
;MNIENSKQQLIDEYIKKVKNTPDIELNQDQKELIIEILTKIDPKYIQNAYQMLNQRVKTGFTFDEAPSTSKTNIALLAQDKKRSFINNVLNASDFENSLIIGENYDALKNLIQIEKIRAMTGGGHSNFDVIYIDPPYNTESAKTDGNVSANNNENISASKFIYRDKFSRNGWLNMMKERLVMARQLLKEDGVIFVSIDDNEQAYLKVLMDEILAKRILYAILYDKRKMKVQRKILLI
;
A
#
# COMPACT_ATOMS: atom_id res chain seq x y z
N MET A 1 -34.79 -34.44 -23.48
CA MET A 1 -34.10 -33.14 -23.39
C MET A 1 -32.64 -33.37 -23.77
N ASN A 2 -32.16 -32.69 -24.82
CA ASN A 2 -30.79 -32.86 -25.34
C ASN A 2 -29.76 -32.39 -24.31
N ILE A 3 -28.69 -33.18 -24.12
CA ILE A 3 -27.59 -32.90 -23.18
C ILE A 3 -26.94 -31.54 -23.48
N GLU A 4 -26.87 -31.14 -24.76
CA GLU A 4 -26.34 -29.84 -25.17
C GLU A 4 -27.20 -28.65 -24.71
N ASN A 5 -28.53 -28.79 -24.75
CA ASN A 5 -29.44 -27.73 -24.25
C ASN A 5 -29.31 -27.53 -22.74
N SER A 6 -29.07 -28.60 -21.99
CA SER A 6 -28.87 -28.51 -20.54
C SER A 6 -27.56 -27.83 -20.17
N LYS A 7 -26.49 -28.01 -20.98
CA LYS A 7 -25.20 -27.37 -20.75
C LYS A 7 -25.22 -25.88 -21.11
N GLN A 8 -25.92 -25.51 -22.19
CA GLN A 8 -26.08 -24.10 -22.56
C GLN A 8 -26.87 -23.33 -21.50
N GLN A 9 -27.93 -23.92 -20.95
CA GLN A 9 -28.68 -23.35 -19.83
C GLN A 9 -27.80 -23.10 -18.59
N LEU A 10 -26.85 -24.00 -18.32
CA LEU A 10 -25.93 -23.86 -17.18
C LEU A 10 -24.95 -22.70 -17.37
N ILE A 11 -24.46 -22.49 -18.60
CA ILE A 11 -23.61 -21.35 -18.96
C ILE A 11 -24.35 -20.04 -18.73
N ASP A 12 -25.59 -19.95 -19.21
CA ASP A 12 -26.42 -18.74 -19.07
C ASP A 12 -26.72 -18.42 -17.60
N GLU A 13 -26.96 -19.45 -16.78
CA GLU A 13 -27.16 -19.31 -15.34
C GLU A 13 -25.91 -18.74 -14.64
N TYR A 14 -24.72 -19.24 -14.99
CA TYR A 14 -23.47 -18.75 -14.40
C TYR A 14 -23.10 -17.36 -14.87
N ILE A 15 -23.30 -17.02 -16.14
CA ILE A 15 -23.14 -15.66 -16.64
C ILE A 15 -24.06 -14.70 -15.89
N LYS A 16 -25.33 -15.09 -15.64
CA LYS A 16 -26.27 -14.28 -14.88
C LYS A 16 -25.82 -14.05 -13.44
N LYS A 17 -25.29 -15.09 -12.78
CA LYS A 17 -24.72 -14.98 -11.42
C LYS A 17 -23.54 -14.01 -11.38
N VAL A 18 -22.63 -14.08 -12.36
CA VAL A 18 -21.46 -13.18 -12.45
C VAL A 18 -21.91 -11.73 -12.65
N LYS A 19 -22.84 -11.48 -13.57
CA LYS A 19 -23.39 -10.13 -13.82
C LYS A 19 -24.07 -9.53 -12.59
N ASN A 20 -24.77 -10.35 -11.82
CA ASN A 20 -25.48 -9.92 -10.61
C ASN A 20 -24.58 -9.84 -9.36
N THR A 21 -23.31 -10.22 -9.45
CA THR A 21 -22.39 -10.11 -8.32
C THR A 21 -22.07 -8.63 -8.08
N PRO A 22 -22.08 -8.12 -6.84
CA PRO A 22 -21.79 -6.71 -6.56
C PRO A 22 -20.39 -6.29 -7.02
N ASP A 23 -20.23 -5.04 -7.45
CA ASP A 23 -18.94 -4.50 -7.93
C ASP A 23 -17.83 -4.48 -6.87
N ILE A 24 -18.23 -4.56 -5.58
CA ILE A 24 -17.30 -4.69 -4.47
C ILE A 24 -16.61 -6.07 -4.43
N GLU A 25 -17.28 -7.11 -4.96
CA GLU A 25 -16.78 -8.48 -5.01
C GLU A 25 -16.11 -8.78 -6.36
N LEU A 26 -16.70 -8.31 -7.46
CA LEU A 26 -16.17 -8.49 -8.82
C LEU A 26 -16.24 -7.17 -9.59
N ASN A 27 -15.08 -6.60 -9.95
CA ASN A 27 -15.05 -5.41 -10.79
C ASN A 27 -15.47 -5.72 -12.24
N GLN A 28 -15.70 -4.69 -13.05
CA GLN A 28 -16.22 -4.86 -14.42
C GLN A 28 -15.28 -5.68 -15.32
N ASP A 29 -13.97 -5.43 -15.29
CA ASP A 29 -12.97 -6.16 -16.08
C ASP A 29 -12.94 -7.65 -15.71
N GLN A 30 -13.05 -7.96 -14.41
CA GLN A 30 -13.13 -9.33 -13.90
C GLN A 30 -14.43 -10.02 -14.34
N LYS A 31 -15.56 -9.31 -14.32
CA LYS A 31 -16.84 -9.84 -14.82
C LYS A 31 -16.74 -10.19 -16.29
N GLU A 32 -16.18 -9.30 -17.10
CA GLU A 32 -15.99 -9.51 -18.54
C GLU A 32 -15.07 -10.71 -18.83
N LEU A 33 -13.93 -10.78 -18.14
CA LEU A 33 -13.00 -11.91 -18.28
C LEU A 33 -13.63 -13.24 -17.88
N ILE A 34 -14.37 -13.30 -16.77
CA ILE A 34 -15.05 -14.52 -16.33
C ILE A 34 -16.09 -14.95 -17.38
N ILE A 35 -16.87 -14.02 -17.92
CA ILE A 35 -17.85 -14.31 -18.97
C ILE A 35 -17.16 -14.84 -20.23
N GLU A 36 -16.03 -14.24 -20.62
CA GLU A 36 -15.23 -14.70 -21.76
C GLU A 36 -14.71 -16.14 -21.55
N ILE A 37 -14.23 -16.46 -20.35
CA ILE A 37 -13.77 -17.81 -20.01
C ILE A 37 -14.94 -18.81 -20.06
N LEU A 38 -16.08 -18.47 -19.44
CA LEU A 38 -17.26 -19.35 -19.38
C LEU A 38 -17.85 -19.63 -20.77
N THR A 39 -17.75 -18.69 -21.70
CA THR A 39 -18.25 -18.84 -23.07
C THR A 39 -17.32 -19.64 -23.99
N LYS A 40 -16.02 -19.66 -23.70
CA LYS A 40 -15.00 -20.35 -24.53
C LYS A 40 -14.59 -21.74 -24.01
N ILE A 41 -14.88 -22.05 -22.75
CA ILE A 41 -14.45 -23.32 -22.15
C ILE A 41 -15.28 -24.51 -22.65
N ASP A 42 -14.65 -25.68 -22.74
CA ASP A 42 -15.37 -26.93 -23.03
C ASP A 42 -16.50 -27.12 -22.01
N PRO A 43 -17.76 -27.31 -22.45
CA PRO A 43 -18.91 -27.47 -21.58
C PRO A 43 -18.77 -28.57 -20.52
N LYS A 44 -17.87 -29.55 -20.68
CA LYS A 44 -17.60 -30.56 -19.64
C LYS A 44 -16.97 -29.97 -18.37
N TYR A 45 -16.26 -28.84 -18.47
CA TYR A 45 -15.51 -28.24 -17.37
C TYR A 45 -16.20 -27.02 -16.76
N ILE A 46 -17.36 -26.61 -17.28
CA ILE A 46 -18.01 -25.34 -16.93
C ILE A 46 -18.26 -25.20 -15.41
N GLN A 47 -18.68 -26.27 -14.75
CA GLN A 47 -18.93 -26.29 -13.31
C GLN A 47 -17.64 -26.03 -12.52
N ASN A 48 -16.58 -26.75 -12.88
CA ASN A 48 -15.29 -26.67 -12.20
C ASN A 48 -14.66 -25.29 -12.44
N ALA A 49 -14.74 -24.78 -13.66
CA ALA A 49 -14.26 -23.46 -14.02
C ALA A 49 -15.00 -22.37 -13.23
N TYR A 50 -16.33 -22.40 -13.19
CA TYR A 50 -17.11 -21.45 -12.41
C TYR A 50 -16.75 -21.51 -10.92
N GLN A 51 -16.63 -22.72 -10.34
CA GLN A 51 -16.23 -22.85 -8.94
C GLN A 51 -14.80 -22.33 -8.68
N MET A 52 -13.85 -22.60 -9.57
CA MET A 52 -12.48 -22.06 -9.45
C MET A 52 -12.45 -20.54 -9.55
N LEU A 53 -13.20 -19.96 -10.49
CA LEU A 53 -13.28 -18.50 -10.67
C LEU A 53 -13.95 -17.84 -9.47
N ASN A 54 -15.02 -18.43 -8.93
CA ASN A 54 -15.77 -17.91 -7.79
C ASN A 54 -15.05 -18.10 -6.44
N GLN A 55 -14.31 -19.21 -6.25
CA GLN A 55 -13.52 -19.44 -5.02
C GLN A 55 -12.35 -18.45 -4.89
N ARG A 56 -11.71 -18.07 -6.00
CA ARG A 56 -10.63 -17.08 -6.00
C ARG A 56 -11.08 -15.71 -5.47
N VAL A 57 -12.32 -15.31 -5.78
CA VAL A 57 -12.95 -14.07 -5.28
C VAL A 57 -13.04 -14.09 -3.75
N LYS A 58 -13.45 -15.24 -3.17
CA LYS A 58 -13.61 -15.37 -1.71
C LYS A 58 -12.29 -15.45 -0.93
N THR A 59 -11.23 -15.99 -1.52
CA THR A 59 -9.93 -16.15 -0.84
C THR A 59 -9.01 -14.93 -0.98
N GLY A 60 -9.45 -13.84 -1.60
CA GLY A 60 -8.61 -12.64 -1.78
C GLY A 60 -7.45 -12.82 -2.77
N PHE A 61 -7.49 -13.85 -3.61
CA PHE A 61 -6.57 -14.01 -4.74
C PHE A 61 -7.06 -13.12 -5.88
N THR A 62 -6.80 -11.81 -5.77
CA THR A 62 -7.03 -10.87 -6.86
C THR A 62 -5.86 -10.94 -7.84
N PHE A 63 -6.17 -11.02 -9.13
CA PHE A 63 -5.19 -10.78 -10.20
C PHE A 63 -5.01 -9.26 -10.39
N ASP A 64 -4.86 -8.52 -9.28
CA ASP A 64 -4.46 -7.13 -9.40
C ASP A 64 -2.98 -7.13 -9.76
N GLU A 65 -2.62 -6.38 -10.79
CA GLU A 65 -1.23 -6.10 -11.07
C GLU A 65 -0.68 -5.39 -9.83
N ALA A 66 0.18 -6.08 -9.08
CA ALA A 66 0.85 -5.48 -7.94
C ALA A 66 1.55 -4.21 -8.46
N PRO A 67 1.36 -3.05 -7.81
CA PRO A 67 2.10 -1.85 -8.20
C PRO A 67 3.58 -2.20 -8.10
N SER A 68 4.19 -2.45 -9.25
CA SER A 68 5.57 -2.90 -9.33
C SER A 68 6.43 -1.67 -9.50
N THR A 69 7.42 -1.51 -8.61
CA THR A 69 8.38 -0.43 -8.78
C THR A 69 9.24 -0.76 -10.00
N SER A 70 9.35 0.18 -10.94
CA SER A 70 10.25 0.04 -12.09
C SER A 70 11.68 -0.21 -11.60
N LYS A 71 12.19 -1.44 -11.82
CA LYS A 71 13.55 -1.83 -11.40
C LYS A 71 14.63 -1.34 -12.36
N THR A 72 14.26 -0.77 -13.50
CA THR A 72 15.19 -0.34 -14.55
C THR A 72 15.66 1.10 -14.37
N ASN A 73 14.93 1.92 -13.60
CA ASN A 73 15.26 3.32 -13.39
C ASN A 73 15.94 3.48 -12.03
N ILE A 74 17.05 4.23 -12.00
CA ILE A 74 17.77 4.56 -10.77
C ILE A 74 17.45 6.01 -10.44
N ALA A 75 16.77 6.24 -9.31
CA ALA A 75 16.60 7.56 -8.73
C ALA A 75 17.79 7.90 -7.84
N LEU A 76 18.37 9.09 -8.02
CA LEU A 76 19.45 9.62 -7.18
C LEU A 76 19.00 10.90 -6.49
N LEU A 77 19.32 11.04 -5.20
CA LEU A 77 19.05 12.28 -4.47
C LEU A 77 19.97 13.40 -4.96
N ALA A 78 19.38 14.56 -5.21
CA ALA A 78 20.08 15.79 -5.54
C ALA A 78 19.65 16.90 -4.58
N GLN A 79 20.62 17.71 -4.12
CA GLN A 79 20.33 18.82 -3.23
C GLN A 79 19.58 19.93 -3.99
N ASP A 80 18.40 20.32 -3.50
CA ASP A 80 17.69 21.51 -3.97
C ASP A 80 18.11 22.73 -3.13
N LYS A 81 19.01 23.54 -3.68
CA LYS A 81 19.49 24.76 -3.00
C LYS A 81 18.40 25.79 -2.70
N LYS A 82 17.30 25.81 -3.46
CA LYS A 82 16.22 26.78 -3.29
C LYS A 82 15.27 26.37 -2.16
N ARG A 83 15.07 25.07 -1.96
CA ARG A 83 14.20 24.51 -0.92
C ARG A 83 14.93 24.06 0.34
N SER A 84 16.27 24.04 0.29
CA SER A 84 17.10 23.76 1.46
C SER A 84 16.80 24.76 2.57
N PHE A 85 16.83 24.28 3.81
CA PHE A 85 16.68 25.13 4.97
C PHE A 85 17.80 26.19 4.98
N ILE A 86 17.43 27.46 5.15
CA ILE A 86 18.37 28.57 5.31
C ILE A 86 18.11 29.18 6.67
N ASN A 87 19.06 29.06 7.60
CA ASN A 87 18.91 29.60 8.94
C ASN A 87 19.73 30.88 9.07
N ASN A 88 19.16 31.99 8.60
CA ASN A 88 19.80 33.31 8.71
C ASN A 88 19.81 33.85 10.16
N VAL A 89 19.12 33.20 11.09
CA VAL A 89 18.91 33.70 12.47
C VAL A 89 19.94 33.14 13.46
N LEU A 90 20.52 31.96 13.21
CA LEU A 90 21.37 31.27 14.19
C LEU A 90 22.85 31.13 13.81
N ASN A 91 23.32 31.60 12.65
CA ASN A 91 24.69 31.36 12.16
C ASN A 91 25.13 29.88 12.36
N ALA A 92 24.18 28.95 12.27
CA ALA A 92 24.47 27.53 12.45
C ALA A 92 24.90 26.96 11.10
N SER A 93 26.19 26.65 11.00
CA SER A 93 26.82 26.07 9.80
C SER A 93 26.36 24.66 9.50
N ASP A 94 25.77 23.95 10.46
CA ASP A 94 25.50 22.53 10.38
C ASP A 94 24.02 22.25 10.66
N PHE A 95 23.25 22.06 9.61
CA PHE A 95 21.91 21.48 9.74
C PHE A 95 22.05 19.98 9.93
N GLU A 96 21.71 19.50 11.13
CA GLU A 96 21.62 18.07 11.42
C GLU A 96 20.38 17.41 10.77
N ASN A 97 19.39 18.22 10.36
CA ASN A 97 18.11 17.74 9.83
C ASN A 97 18.08 17.77 8.30
N SER A 98 17.51 16.71 7.72
CA SER A 98 17.33 16.57 6.27
C SER A 98 15.87 16.39 5.90
N LEU A 99 15.44 17.02 4.81
CA LEU A 99 14.14 16.80 4.17
C LEU A 99 14.37 16.23 2.77
N ILE A 100 13.74 15.10 2.48
CA ILE A 100 13.76 14.48 1.15
C ILE A 100 12.38 14.65 0.54
N ILE A 101 12.33 15.19 -0.69
CA ILE A 101 11.10 15.37 -1.46
C ILE A 101 11.14 14.38 -2.63
N GLY A 102 10.18 13.45 -2.66
CA GLY A 102 10.08 12.46 -3.71
C GLY A 102 9.20 11.28 -3.30
N GLU A 103 9.21 10.24 -4.12
CA GLU A 103 8.58 8.97 -3.80
C GLU A 103 9.39 8.28 -2.68
N ASN A 104 8.71 7.81 -1.64
CA ASN A 104 9.35 7.34 -0.41
C ASN A 104 10.16 6.04 -0.60
N TYR A 105 9.78 5.17 -1.53
CA TYR A 105 10.55 3.97 -1.88
C TYR A 105 11.93 4.34 -2.44
N ASP A 106 11.98 5.30 -3.36
CA ASP A 106 13.25 5.78 -3.93
C ASP A 106 14.09 6.54 -2.89
N ALA A 107 13.45 7.32 -2.03
CA ALA A 107 14.11 8.00 -0.91
C ALA A 107 14.76 6.99 0.05
N LEU A 108 14.02 5.95 0.48
CA LEU A 108 14.51 4.91 1.38
C LEU A 108 15.68 4.13 0.76
N LYS A 109 15.60 3.80 -0.53
CA LYS A 109 16.73 3.15 -1.25
C LYS A 109 18.00 4.00 -1.20
N ASN A 110 17.89 5.29 -1.50
CA ASN A 110 19.02 6.20 -1.46
C ASN A 110 19.58 6.34 -0.05
N LEU A 111 18.71 6.46 0.97
CA LEU A 111 19.11 6.53 2.37
C LEU A 111 19.91 5.30 2.80
N ILE A 112 19.47 4.09 2.43
CA ILE A 112 20.23 2.86 2.71
C ILE A 112 21.64 2.94 2.14
N GLN A 113 21.78 3.45 0.91
CA GLN A 113 23.09 3.56 0.28
C GLN A 113 23.97 4.61 0.96
N ILE A 114 23.40 5.75 1.33
CA ILE A 114 24.09 6.82 2.06
C ILE A 114 24.61 6.31 3.41
N GLU A 115 23.76 5.64 4.19
CA GLU A 115 24.16 5.11 5.50
C GLU A 115 25.21 4.00 5.39
N LYS A 116 25.13 3.15 4.35
CA LYS A 116 26.17 2.16 4.06
C LYS A 116 27.52 2.81 3.77
N ILE A 117 27.55 3.87 2.95
CA ILE A 117 28.77 4.60 2.64
C ILE A 117 29.34 5.25 3.90
N ARG A 118 28.51 5.92 4.71
CA ARG A 118 28.93 6.54 5.99
C ARG A 118 29.57 5.53 6.94
N ALA A 119 28.98 4.34 7.05
CA ALA A 119 29.51 3.27 7.86
C ALA A 119 30.89 2.78 7.36
N MET A 120 31.05 2.63 6.04
CA MET A 120 32.32 2.23 5.42
C MET A 120 33.42 3.28 5.59
N THR A 121 33.07 4.57 5.59
CA THR A 121 34.03 5.69 5.73
C THR A 121 34.37 6.05 7.17
N GLY A 122 34.00 5.20 8.15
CA GLY A 122 34.33 5.40 9.56
C GLY A 122 33.44 6.43 10.29
N GLY A 123 32.35 6.88 9.68
CA GLY A 123 31.38 7.82 10.28
C GLY A 123 30.45 7.20 11.32
N GLY A 124 30.61 5.90 11.63
CA GLY A 124 29.70 5.13 12.48
C GLY A 124 28.49 4.58 11.72
N HIS A 125 27.94 3.47 12.20
CA HIS A 125 26.66 2.93 11.71
C HIS A 125 25.51 3.75 12.31
N SER A 126 25.08 4.81 11.63
CA SER A 126 23.90 5.59 12.02
C SER A 126 22.62 5.00 11.44
N ASN A 127 22.33 3.76 11.83
CA ASN A 127 20.95 3.30 11.74
C ASN A 127 20.08 4.22 12.63
N PHE A 128 18.81 4.36 12.30
CA PHE A 128 17.88 5.24 13.01
C PHE A 128 17.42 4.59 14.32
N ASP A 129 17.40 5.37 15.40
CA ASP A 129 16.87 4.94 16.71
C ASP A 129 15.34 4.76 16.66
N VAL A 130 14.66 5.67 15.97
CA VAL A 130 13.19 5.72 15.91
C VAL A 130 12.74 5.96 14.48
N ILE A 131 11.77 5.18 14.03
CA ILE A 131 11.04 5.42 12.78
C ILE A 131 9.56 5.61 13.11
N TYR A 132 8.94 6.66 12.61
CA TYR A 132 7.49 6.87 12.68
C TYR A 132 6.93 6.97 11.27
N ILE A 133 5.85 6.24 10.99
CA ILE A 133 5.12 6.31 9.72
C ILE A 133 3.62 6.36 9.94
N ASP A 134 2.94 7.10 9.07
CA ASP A 134 1.48 7.24 9.01
C ASP A 134 1.01 6.91 7.57
N PRO A 135 0.98 5.61 7.20
CA PRO A 135 0.61 5.18 5.86
C PRO A 135 -0.88 5.49 5.55
N PRO A 136 -1.29 5.45 4.27
CA PRO A 136 -2.72 5.51 3.91
C PRO A 136 -3.49 4.39 4.60
N TYR A 137 -4.66 4.71 5.14
CA TYR A 137 -5.50 3.80 5.93
C TYR A 137 -6.43 2.95 5.04
N ASN A 138 -6.44 3.23 3.74
CA ASN A 138 -7.26 2.54 2.75
C ASN A 138 -8.77 2.67 3.05
N THR A 139 -9.20 3.86 3.49
CA THR A 139 -10.59 4.06 3.92
C THR A 139 -11.51 4.24 2.72
N GLU A 140 -12.63 3.51 2.70
CA GLU A 140 -13.65 3.65 1.64
C GLU A 140 -14.26 5.07 1.54
N SER A 141 -14.04 5.92 2.54
CA SER A 141 -14.43 7.34 2.60
C SER A 141 -13.78 8.22 1.51
N ALA A 142 -12.68 7.78 0.91
CA ALA A 142 -12.04 8.48 -0.22
C ALA A 142 -12.95 8.65 -1.47
N LYS A 143 -14.10 7.98 -1.50
CA LYS A 143 -15.12 8.10 -2.57
C LYS A 143 -15.66 9.53 -2.74
N THR A 144 -15.70 10.35 -1.69
CA THR A 144 -16.25 11.72 -1.74
C THR A 144 -15.21 12.82 -1.95
N ASP A 145 -13.93 12.52 -1.70
CA ASP A 145 -12.88 13.55 -1.59
C ASP A 145 -12.08 13.73 -2.90
N GLY A 146 -12.56 13.16 -4.01
CA GLY A 146 -11.90 13.24 -5.32
C GLY A 146 -10.62 12.41 -5.42
N ASN A 147 -10.45 11.44 -4.52
CA ASN A 147 -9.42 10.39 -4.56
C ASN A 147 -9.98 9.19 -5.32
N VAL A 148 -10.24 9.38 -6.61
CA VAL A 148 -10.62 8.29 -7.50
C VAL A 148 -9.40 7.37 -7.64
N SER A 149 -9.65 6.07 -7.60
CA SER A 149 -8.69 5.06 -8.08
C SER A 149 -8.06 5.61 -9.35
N ALA A 150 -6.74 5.78 -9.40
CA ALA A 150 -6.09 6.07 -10.67
C ALA A 150 -6.34 4.87 -11.58
N ASN A 151 -7.43 4.93 -12.34
CA ASN A 151 -7.61 4.14 -13.53
C ASN A 151 -6.49 4.62 -14.46
N ASN A 152 -5.82 3.72 -15.18
CA ASN A 152 -4.67 4.01 -16.04
C ASN A 152 -4.94 5.04 -17.18
N ASN A 153 -6.13 5.65 -17.20
CA ASN A 153 -6.64 6.57 -18.22
C ASN A 153 -6.85 8.01 -17.69
N GLU A 154 -6.54 8.31 -16.43
CA GLU A 154 -6.63 9.69 -15.92
C GLU A 154 -5.30 10.42 -16.11
N ASN A 155 -5.31 11.50 -16.91
CA ASN A 155 -4.18 12.40 -17.08
C ASN A 155 -3.92 13.15 -15.75
N ILE A 156 -3.09 12.56 -14.88
CA ILE A 156 -2.72 13.15 -13.59
C ILE A 156 -1.73 14.28 -13.82
N SER A 157 -2.16 15.53 -13.61
CA SER A 157 -1.28 16.69 -13.58
C SER A 157 -0.46 16.72 -12.29
N ALA A 158 0.84 17.02 -12.39
CA ALA A 158 1.80 17.07 -11.29
C ALA A 158 1.48 18.11 -10.18
N SER A 159 0.47 18.95 -10.37
CA SER A 159 0.07 20.00 -9.41
C SER A 159 -0.84 19.51 -8.27
N LYS A 160 -1.35 18.28 -8.33
CA LYS A 160 -2.17 17.69 -7.27
C LYS A 160 -1.34 16.63 -6.55
N PHE A 161 -0.96 16.88 -5.29
CA PHE A 161 -0.50 15.83 -4.38
C PHE A 161 -1.71 14.90 -4.14
N ILE A 162 -1.89 13.90 -5.01
CA ILE A 162 -2.96 12.91 -4.85
C ILE A 162 -2.50 11.94 -3.77
N TYR A 163 -3.02 12.11 -2.56
CA TYR A 163 -2.92 11.10 -1.52
C TYR A 163 -3.78 9.92 -1.94
N ARG A 164 -3.15 8.91 -2.56
CA ARG A 164 -3.86 7.69 -2.97
C ARG A 164 -4.22 6.94 -1.69
N ASP A 165 -5.48 7.01 -1.27
CA ASP A 165 -6.02 6.23 -0.14
C ASP A 165 -6.86 5.04 -0.63
N LYS A 166 -6.65 4.60 -1.88
CA LYS A 166 -7.33 3.43 -2.45
C LYS A 166 -6.30 2.48 -3.05
N PHE A 167 -6.14 1.35 -2.39
CA PHE A 167 -5.35 0.22 -2.86
C PHE A 167 -6.21 -1.04 -2.70
N SER A 168 -6.03 -2.03 -3.58
CA SER A 168 -6.45 -3.37 -3.19
C SER A 168 -5.63 -3.79 -1.97
N ARG A 169 -6.19 -4.62 -1.10
CA ARG A 169 -5.47 -5.08 0.10
C ARG A 169 -4.09 -5.67 -0.24
N ASN A 170 -4.02 -6.46 -1.31
CA ASN A 170 -2.76 -7.00 -1.82
C ASN A 170 -1.80 -5.89 -2.30
N GLY A 171 -2.32 -4.88 -3.02
CA GLY A 171 -1.53 -3.73 -3.44
C GLY A 171 -1.00 -2.90 -2.26
N TRP A 172 -1.81 -2.70 -1.23
CA TRP A 172 -1.42 -1.99 0.00
C TRP A 172 -0.33 -2.76 0.76
N LEU A 173 -0.53 -4.08 0.95
CA LEU A 173 0.44 -4.94 1.63
C LEU A 173 1.76 -5.01 0.87
N ASN A 174 1.74 -5.09 -0.46
CA ASN A 174 2.96 -5.06 -1.27
C ASN A 174 3.69 -3.72 -1.12
N MET A 175 2.96 -2.60 -1.23
CA MET A 175 3.52 -1.26 -1.03
C MET A 175 4.17 -1.12 0.36
N MET A 176 3.47 -1.57 1.40
CA MET A 176 3.96 -1.52 2.78
C MET A 176 5.13 -2.45 3.01
N LYS A 177 5.10 -3.67 2.47
CA LYS A 177 6.16 -4.68 2.60
C LYS A 177 7.48 -4.14 2.08
N GLU A 178 7.48 -3.58 0.88
CA GLU A 178 8.68 -3.00 0.27
C GLU A 178 9.32 -1.91 1.14
N ARG A 179 8.48 -1.04 1.74
CA ARG A 179 8.94 0.06 2.60
C ARG A 179 9.39 -0.42 3.98
N LEU A 180 8.66 -1.34 4.61
CA LEU A 180 8.98 -1.88 5.92
C LEU A 180 10.27 -2.71 5.89
N VAL A 181 10.54 -3.46 4.81
CA VAL A 181 11.82 -4.17 4.62
C VAL A 181 13.00 -3.19 4.58
N MET A 182 12.83 -2.04 3.92
CA MET A 182 13.85 -0.99 3.89
C MET A 182 13.98 -0.26 5.23
N ALA A 183 12.86 0.07 5.87
CA ALA A 183 12.85 0.66 7.20
C ALA A 183 13.57 -0.24 8.21
N ARG A 184 13.41 -1.57 8.13
CA ARG A 184 14.12 -2.53 8.98
C ARG A 184 15.64 -2.51 8.80
N GLN A 185 16.12 -2.30 7.57
CA GLN A 185 17.56 -2.16 7.28
C GLN A 185 18.14 -0.86 7.83
N LEU A 186 17.32 0.19 7.83
CA LEU A 186 17.67 1.51 8.34
C LEU A 186 17.56 1.60 9.87
N LEU A 187 16.75 0.76 10.52
CA LEU A 187 16.54 0.79 11.97
C LEU A 187 17.69 0.13 12.73
N LYS A 188 18.06 0.69 13.90
CA LYS A 188 19.05 0.05 14.80
C LYS A 188 18.54 -1.28 15.31
N GLU A 189 19.44 -2.12 15.83
CA GLU A 189 19.01 -3.39 16.43
C GLU A 189 18.04 -3.16 17.60
N ASP A 190 18.35 -2.22 18.48
CA ASP A 190 17.53 -1.77 19.62
C ASP A 190 16.57 -0.62 19.29
N GLY A 191 16.50 -0.22 18.02
CA GLY A 191 15.60 0.83 17.55
C GLY A 191 14.14 0.41 17.58
N VAL A 192 13.25 1.41 17.57
CA VAL A 192 11.80 1.21 17.61
C VAL A 192 11.12 1.80 16.37
N ILE A 193 10.07 1.14 15.90
CA ILE A 193 9.22 1.64 14.82
C ILE A 193 7.78 1.79 15.28
N PHE A 194 7.19 2.95 15.00
CA PHE A 194 5.80 3.27 15.24
C PHE A 194 5.07 3.40 13.91
N VAL A 195 3.92 2.74 13.80
CA VAL A 195 3.05 2.81 12.62
C VAL A 195 1.65 3.16 13.08
N SER A 196 1.14 4.29 12.62
CA SER A 196 -0.26 4.67 12.81
C SER A 196 -1.13 3.92 11.81
N ILE A 197 -2.25 3.36 12.28
CA ILE A 197 -3.18 2.60 11.45
C ILE A 197 -4.59 2.61 12.05
N ASP A 198 -5.60 2.46 11.20
CA ASP A 198 -6.99 2.23 11.62
C ASP A 198 -7.32 0.72 11.66
N ASP A 199 -8.58 0.40 11.93
CA ASP A 199 -9.09 -0.96 12.04
C ASP A 199 -9.16 -1.73 10.71
N ASN A 200 -9.09 -1.06 9.56
CA ASN A 200 -9.25 -1.70 8.24
C ASN A 200 -8.06 -2.59 7.89
N GLU A 201 -6.84 -2.11 8.13
CA GLU A 201 -5.60 -2.80 7.74
C GLU A 201 -4.74 -3.25 8.94
N GLN A 202 -5.13 -2.92 10.19
CA GLN A 202 -4.37 -3.26 11.40
C GLN A 202 -3.96 -4.74 11.47
N ALA A 203 -4.90 -5.66 11.26
CA ALA A 203 -4.65 -7.09 11.40
C ALA A 203 -3.67 -7.62 10.34
N TYR A 204 -3.72 -7.08 9.13
CA TYR A 204 -2.83 -7.48 8.04
C TYR A 204 -1.45 -6.87 8.19
N LEU A 205 -1.39 -5.58 8.56
CA LEU A 205 -0.14 -4.89 8.90
C LEU A 205 0.58 -5.61 10.04
N LYS A 206 -0.16 -6.06 11.06
CA LYS A 206 0.36 -6.85 12.19
C LYS A 206 1.11 -8.10 11.71
N VAL A 207 0.46 -8.91 10.88
CA VAL A 207 1.06 -10.14 10.34
C VAL A 207 2.29 -9.83 9.49
N LEU A 208 2.20 -8.78 8.66
CA LEU A 208 3.32 -8.34 7.82
C LEU A 208 4.51 -7.86 8.66
N MET A 209 4.27 -7.08 9.71
CA MET A 209 5.31 -6.60 10.61
C MET A 209 5.94 -7.75 11.42
N ASP A 210 5.17 -8.75 11.83
CA ASP A 210 5.70 -9.96 12.47
C ASP A 210 6.67 -10.71 11.55
N GLU A 211 6.36 -10.80 10.25
CA GLU A 211 7.23 -11.42 9.23
C GLU A 211 8.55 -10.66 9.09
N ILE A 212 8.51 -9.32 9.05
CA ILE A 212 9.67 -8.48 8.71
C ILE A 212 10.54 -8.13 9.94
N LEU A 213 9.91 -7.81 11.06
CA LEU A 213 10.58 -7.23 12.24
C LEU A 213 10.83 -8.25 13.36
N ALA A 214 10.28 -9.46 13.25
CA ALA A 214 10.24 -10.48 14.31
C ALA A 214 9.60 -9.93 15.61
N LYS A 215 9.79 -10.60 16.76
CA LYS A 215 9.14 -10.29 18.05
C LYS A 215 9.56 -8.95 18.71
N ARG A 216 10.13 -7.98 17.97
CA ARG A 216 10.56 -6.66 18.48
C ARG A 216 9.49 -5.59 18.25
N ILE A 217 8.25 -5.85 18.63
CA ILE A 217 7.14 -4.94 18.32
C ILE A 217 6.45 -4.49 19.61
N LEU A 218 6.49 -3.18 19.85
CA LEU A 218 5.66 -2.48 20.83
C LEU A 218 4.44 -1.90 20.10
N TYR A 219 3.24 -2.37 20.47
CA TYR A 219 1.98 -1.82 19.96
C TYR A 219 1.52 -0.71 20.90
N ALA A 220 1.42 0.52 20.40
CA ALA A 220 0.65 1.58 21.04
C ALA A 220 -0.70 1.68 20.33
N ILE A 221 -1.75 1.08 20.92
CA ILE A 221 -3.13 1.28 20.48
C ILE A 221 -3.62 2.55 21.16
N LEU A 222 -3.73 3.65 20.40
CA LEU A 222 -4.41 4.86 20.86
C LEU A 222 -5.74 4.99 20.13
N TYR A 223 -6.84 4.79 20.85
CA TYR A 223 -8.20 4.97 20.34
C TYR A 223 -8.99 5.89 21.27
N ASP A 224 -9.44 7.04 20.75
CA ASP A 224 -10.85 7.48 20.87
C ASP A 224 -11.12 8.70 19.96
N LYS A 225 -11.86 8.50 18.85
CA LYS A 225 -12.33 9.60 17.99
C LYS A 225 -13.74 10.12 18.36
N ARG A 226 -14.44 9.55 19.35
CA ARG A 226 -15.88 9.79 19.57
C ARG A 226 -16.34 10.09 21.00
N LYS A 227 -15.50 10.09 22.04
CA LYS A 227 -15.92 10.51 23.39
C LYS A 227 -14.90 11.34 24.18
N MET A 228 -14.77 12.63 23.87
CA MET A 228 -14.38 13.60 24.90
C MET A 228 -14.91 15.02 24.63
N LYS A 229 -16.14 15.30 25.09
CA LYS A 229 -16.49 16.67 25.53
C LYS A 229 -15.84 16.88 26.89
N VAL A 230 -14.51 17.07 26.96
CA VAL A 230 -13.85 17.63 28.14
C VAL A 230 -12.66 18.45 27.70
N GLN A 231 -12.70 19.75 28.01
CA GLN A 231 -11.58 20.69 27.91
C GLN A 231 -10.31 20.06 28.48
N ARG A 232 -9.27 19.87 27.66
CA ARG A 232 -7.90 19.72 28.18
C ARG A 232 -6.92 20.50 27.30
N LYS A 233 -6.27 21.48 27.92
CA LYS A 233 -5.09 22.17 27.39
C LYS A 233 -3.94 21.15 27.29
N ILE A 234 -3.25 21.12 26.16
CA ILE A 234 -1.97 20.42 26.03
C ILE A 234 -0.89 21.48 25.98
N LEU A 235 0.04 21.43 26.94
CA LEU A 235 1.30 22.16 26.93
C LEU A 235 2.31 21.26 26.19
N LEU A 236 2.74 21.69 25.02
CA LEU A 236 4.00 21.23 24.44
C LEU A 236 5.06 22.21 24.96
N ILE A 237 6.02 21.68 25.74
CA ILE A 237 7.26 22.39 26.06
C ILE A 237 8.22 22.17 24.88
#